data_AF-A0A515EKH5-F1
#
_entry.id   AF-A0A515EKH5-F1
#
_cell.length_a   1.000
_cell.length_b   1.000
_cell.length_c   1.000
_cell.angle_alpha   90.00
_cell.angle_beta   90.00
_cell.angle_gamma   90.00
#
_symmetry.space_group_name_H-M   'P 1'
#
loop_
_entity.id
_entity.type
_entity.pdbx_description
1 polymer ?
#
loop_
_entity_poly.entity_id
_entity_poly.type
_entity_poly.pdbx_seq_one_letter_code
_entity_poly.pdbx_strand_id
1 'polypeptide(L)'
;MKTVYAFNPITRLYQGEVQLGEGDLSPLEPGVFLIPAGCVEVVPPSHDQSEFLEWGDGAWVVKKIPEPIQEPAEAPLTQEQLLARFTAAIQSRLDGLARSRHYDNILSACSYAASAVAKFKAEGQACVNLRDSTWAAAYAILEQVNSGQRPLPDDLADIEADLPALEWPQ
;
A
#
# COMPACT_ATOMS: atom_id res chain seq x y z
N MET A 1 -52.50 12.86 -3.03
CA MET A 1 -51.04 12.62 -3.09
C MET A 1 -50.71 12.00 -4.44
N LYS A 2 -49.53 12.30 -5.00
CA LYS A 2 -49.08 11.78 -6.29
C LYS A 2 -47.64 11.32 -6.17
N THR A 3 -47.34 10.08 -6.59
CA THR A 3 -45.95 9.58 -6.65
C THR A 3 -45.28 10.07 -7.94
N VAL A 4 -44.07 10.59 -7.82
CA VAL A 4 -43.16 10.85 -8.95
C VAL A 4 -41.79 10.25 -8.64
N TYR A 5 -40.96 10.10 -9.66
CA TYR A 5 -39.66 9.41 -9.57
C TYR A 5 -38.55 10.40 -9.88
N ALA A 6 -37.69 10.63 -8.90
CA ALA A 6 -36.62 11.61 -8.99
C ALA A 6 -35.39 11.01 -9.67
N PHE A 7 -34.68 11.84 -10.44
CA PHE A 7 -33.37 11.56 -10.99
C PHE A 7 -32.46 12.78 -10.87
N ASN A 8 -31.16 12.55 -10.81
CA ASN A 8 -30.17 13.62 -10.78
C ASN A 8 -30.16 14.36 -12.14
N PRO A 9 -30.36 15.68 -12.20
CA PRO A 9 -30.48 16.40 -13.48
C PRO A 9 -29.19 16.40 -14.32
N ILE A 10 -28.03 16.14 -13.70
CA ILE A 10 -26.72 16.10 -14.36
C ILE A 10 -26.38 14.65 -14.75
N THR A 11 -26.37 13.73 -13.78
CA THR A 11 -25.95 12.33 -14.03
C THR A 11 -27.06 11.46 -14.57
N ARG A 12 -28.31 11.94 -14.56
CA ARG A 12 -29.53 11.23 -14.97
C ARG A 12 -29.87 10.00 -14.14
N LEU A 13 -29.13 9.73 -13.07
CA LEU A 13 -29.33 8.56 -12.22
C LEU A 13 -30.58 8.68 -11.36
N TYR A 14 -31.35 7.60 -11.25
CA TYR A 14 -32.50 7.50 -10.36
C TYR A 14 -32.11 7.75 -8.90
N GLN A 15 -32.91 8.54 -8.19
CA GLN A 15 -32.68 8.94 -6.80
C GLN A 15 -33.74 8.44 -5.83
N GLY A 16 -34.88 7.92 -6.32
CA GLY A 16 -35.95 7.38 -5.49
C GLY A 16 -37.33 7.94 -5.83
N GLU A 17 -38.33 7.47 -5.08
CA GLU A 17 -39.70 7.94 -5.15
C GLU A 17 -39.89 9.21 -4.32
N VAL A 18 -40.68 10.14 -4.85
CA VAL A 18 -41.07 11.38 -4.18
C VAL A 18 -42.59 11.47 -4.14
N GLN A 19 -43.13 11.76 -2.98
CA GLN A 19 -44.57 11.90 -2.76
C GLN A 19 -44.97 13.38 -2.76
N LEU A 20 -45.78 13.78 -3.73
CA LEU A 20 -46.34 15.12 -3.85
C LEU A 20 -47.64 15.23 -3.04
N GLY A 21 -47.74 16.29 -2.24
CA GLY A 21 -48.87 16.59 -1.35
C GLY A 21 -49.74 17.73 -1.85
N GLU A 22 -50.69 18.18 -1.03
CA GLU A 22 -51.59 19.29 -1.38
C GLU A 22 -50.85 20.60 -1.68
N GLY A 23 -49.69 20.81 -1.06
CA GLY A 23 -48.83 21.99 -1.29
C GLY A 23 -48.18 22.03 -2.68
N ASP A 24 -48.17 20.91 -3.40
CA ASP A 24 -47.58 20.80 -4.74
C ASP A 24 -48.63 20.95 -5.86
N LEU A 25 -49.88 21.29 -5.52
CA LEU A 25 -50.93 21.54 -6.51
C LEU A 25 -50.69 22.87 -7.26
N SER A 26 -51.04 22.88 -8.54
CA SER A 26 -51.02 24.06 -9.39
C SER A 26 -52.05 25.08 -8.87
N PRO A 27 -51.62 26.32 -8.56
CA PRO A 27 -52.55 27.37 -8.15
C PRO A 27 -53.41 27.87 -9.33
N LEU A 28 -53.05 27.52 -10.57
CA LEU A 28 -53.74 27.94 -11.79
C LEU A 28 -54.68 26.85 -12.34
N GLU A 29 -54.41 25.58 -12.04
CA GLU A 29 -55.13 24.43 -12.58
C GLU A 29 -55.59 23.51 -11.43
N PRO A 30 -56.87 23.59 -11.04
CA PRO A 30 -57.39 22.79 -9.94
C PRO A 30 -57.17 21.29 -10.16
N GLY A 31 -56.51 20.65 -9.20
CA GLY A 31 -56.26 19.20 -9.20
C GLY A 31 -55.03 18.75 -9.99
N VAL A 32 -54.29 19.66 -10.63
CA VAL A 32 -53.04 19.34 -11.33
C VAL A 32 -51.86 19.51 -10.36
N PHE A 33 -50.96 18.52 -10.28
CA PHE A 33 -49.73 18.61 -9.47
C PHE A 33 -48.60 19.23 -10.28
N LEU A 34 -47.85 20.15 -9.69
CA LEU A 34 -46.59 20.68 -10.21
C LEU A 34 -45.50 19.63 -10.02
N ILE A 35 -44.91 19.17 -11.11
CA ILE A 35 -43.83 18.18 -11.08
C ILE A 35 -42.50 18.94 -11.04
N PRO A 36 -41.69 18.74 -9.98
CA PRO A 36 -40.39 19.38 -9.88
C PRO A 36 -39.47 18.99 -11.04
N ALA A 37 -38.55 19.89 -11.38
CA ALA A 37 -37.47 19.56 -12.31
C ALA A 37 -36.65 18.38 -11.75
N GLY A 38 -36.34 17.39 -12.60
CA GLY A 38 -35.69 16.16 -12.17
C GLY A 38 -36.65 15.08 -11.63
N CYS A 39 -37.97 15.26 -11.76
CA CYS A 39 -38.96 14.23 -11.47
C CYS A 39 -39.74 13.83 -12.74
N VAL A 40 -40.07 12.54 -12.85
CA VAL A 40 -40.91 11.99 -13.92
C VAL A 40 -42.02 11.13 -13.33
N GLU A 41 -43.12 10.98 -14.06
CA GLU A 41 -44.22 10.08 -13.68
C GLU A 41 -44.02 8.64 -14.15
N VAL A 42 -43.06 8.43 -15.04
CA VAL A 42 -42.77 7.10 -15.59
C VAL A 42 -42.18 6.23 -14.49
N VAL A 43 -42.82 5.09 -14.24
CA VAL A 43 -42.41 4.15 -13.21
C VAL A 43 -41.08 3.49 -13.60
N PRO A 44 -40.06 3.51 -12.73
CA PRO A 44 -38.81 2.82 -12.96
C PRO A 44 -38.99 1.30 -12.98
N PRO A 45 -38.32 0.58 -13.88
CA PRO A 45 -38.34 -0.88 -13.87
C PRO A 45 -37.59 -1.43 -12.65
N SER A 46 -37.91 -2.68 -12.28
CA SER A 46 -37.10 -3.42 -11.32
C SER A 46 -35.68 -3.62 -11.86
N HIS A 47 -34.69 -3.46 -10.99
CA HIS A 47 -33.28 -3.66 -11.27
C HIS A 47 -32.61 -4.41 -10.11
N ASP A 48 -31.46 -5.00 -10.35
CA ASP A 48 -30.67 -5.65 -9.31
C ASP A 48 -29.68 -4.68 -8.62
N GLN A 49 -28.97 -5.14 -7.59
CA GLN A 49 -28.00 -4.32 -6.85
C GLN A 49 -26.70 -4.04 -7.64
N SER A 50 -26.46 -4.78 -8.72
CA SER A 50 -25.37 -4.57 -9.68
C SER A 50 -25.78 -3.66 -10.84
N GLU A 51 -26.97 -3.08 -10.77
CA GLU A 51 -27.56 -2.23 -11.77
C GLU A 51 -27.95 -0.87 -11.18
N PHE A 52 -27.98 0.14 -12.04
CA PHE A 52 -28.51 1.45 -11.75
C PHE A 52 -29.42 1.90 -12.88
N LEU A 53 -30.37 2.78 -12.56
CA LEU A 53 -31.30 3.32 -13.54
C LEU A 53 -30.86 4.72 -13.96
N GLU A 54 -30.91 4.97 -15.26
CA GLU A 54 -30.63 6.27 -15.86
C GLU A 54 -31.83 6.75 -16.67
N TRP A 55 -32.25 8.00 -16.49
CA TRP A 55 -33.32 8.62 -17.26
C TRP A 55 -32.79 9.21 -18.58
N GLY A 56 -33.22 8.66 -19.70
CA GLY A 56 -32.82 9.09 -21.05
C GLY A 56 -33.94 8.90 -22.07
N ASP A 57 -34.05 9.82 -23.03
CA ASP A 57 -35.02 9.74 -24.15
C ASP A 57 -36.48 9.43 -23.73
N GLY A 58 -36.89 9.92 -22.56
CA GLY A 58 -38.25 9.72 -22.04
C GLY A 58 -38.51 8.36 -21.39
N ALA A 59 -37.47 7.57 -21.11
CA ALA A 59 -37.57 6.27 -20.47
C ALA A 59 -36.43 6.00 -19.47
N TRP A 60 -36.66 5.02 -18.60
CA TRP A 60 -35.62 4.47 -17.73
C TRP A 60 -34.79 3.43 -18.46
N VAL A 61 -33.47 3.59 -18.42
CA VAL A 61 -32.49 2.65 -18.95
C VAL A 61 -31.77 1.98 -17.79
N VAL A 62 -31.84 0.65 -17.73
CA VAL A 62 -31.07 -0.15 -16.77
C VAL A 62 -29.63 -0.26 -17.27
N LYS A 63 -28.66 0.16 -16.45
CA LYS A 63 -27.23 0.04 -16.74
C LYS A 63 -26.56 -0.79 -15.65
N LYS A 64 -25.55 -1.57 -16.03
CA LYS A 64 -24.76 -2.32 -15.06
C LYS A 64 -23.72 -1.41 -14.42
N ILE A 65 -23.61 -1.51 -13.10
CA ILE A 65 -22.46 -1.03 -12.36
C ILE A 65 -21.25 -1.84 -12.85
N PRO A 66 -20.20 -1.19 -13.36
CA PRO A 66 -19.00 -1.92 -13.73
C PRO A 66 -18.44 -2.61 -12.49
N GLU A 67 -18.01 -3.87 -12.63
CA GLU A 67 -17.31 -4.55 -11.54
C GLU A 67 -16.13 -3.68 -11.10
N PRO A 68 -15.89 -3.52 -9.78
CA PRO A 68 -14.71 -2.81 -9.30
C PRO A 68 -13.48 -3.40 -9.97
N ILE A 69 -12.72 -2.56 -10.68
CA ILE A 69 -11.44 -2.98 -11.24
C ILE A 69 -10.57 -3.34 -10.04
N GLN A 70 -10.26 -4.63 -9.87
CA GLN A 70 -9.29 -5.06 -8.86
C GLN A 70 -7.93 -4.51 -9.29
N GLU A 71 -7.40 -3.52 -8.55
CA GLU A 71 -6.00 -3.14 -8.71
C GLU A 71 -5.13 -4.40 -8.51
N PRO A 72 -4.18 -4.68 -9.42
CA PRO A 72 -3.31 -5.83 -9.25
C PRO A 72 -2.62 -5.74 -7.89
N ALA A 73 -2.79 -6.76 -7.06
CA ALA A 73 -2.02 -6.87 -5.82
C ALA A 73 -0.53 -6.76 -6.17
N GLU A 74 0.21 -5.92 -5.44
CA GLU A 74 1.65 -5.75 -5.63
C GLU A 74 2.31 -7.14 -5.61
N ALA A 75 3.05 -7.47 -6.67
CA ALA A 75 3.69 -8.77 -6.76
C ALA A 75 4.68 -8.94 -5.59
N PRO A 76 4.74 -10.11 -4.94
CA PRO A 76 5.70 -10.34 -3.87
C PRO A 76 7.13 -10.16 -4.41
N LEU A 77 8.04 -9.70 -3.55
CA LEU A 77 9.43 -9.53 -3.92
C LEU A 77 10.03 -10.84 -4.44
N THR A 78 10.79 -10.75 -5.53
CA THR A 78 11.57 -11.89 -6.00
C THR A 78 12.68 -12.23 -5.00
N GLN A 79 13.18 -13.46 -5.05
CA GLN A 79 14.30 -13.89 -4.21
C GLN A 79 15.53 -12.97 -4.40
N GLU A 80 15.81 -12.54 -5.62
CA GLU A 80 16.90 -11.61 -5.92
C GLU A 80 16.69 -10.24 -5.25
N GLN A 81 15.46 -9.71 -5.29
CA GLN A 81 15.12 -8.45 -4.63
C GLN A 81 15.25 -8.55 -3.11
N LEU A 82 14.82 -9.68 -2.52
CA LEU A 82 15.00 -9.93 -1.09
C LEU A 82 16.48 -10.00 -0.74
N LEU A 83 17.28 -10.76 -1.49
CA LEU A 83 18.74 -10.83 -1.26
C LEU A 83 19.40 -9.45 -1.35
N ALA A 84 19.02 -8.63 -2.34
CA ALA A 84 19.52 -7.26 -2.47
C ALA A 84 19.12 -6.39 -1.27
N ARG A 85 17.87 -6.52 -0.80
CA ARG A 85 17.37 -5.81 0.39
C ARG A 85 18.15 -6.21 1.65
N PHE A 86 18.33 -7.50 1.90
CA PHE A 86 19.11 -8.00 3.05
C PHE A 86 20.56 -7.54 2.99
N THR A 87 21.20 -7.65 1.81
CA THR A 87 22.58 -7.20 1.61
C THR A 87 22.73 -5.70 1.92
N ALA A 88 21.81 -4.87 1.40
CA ALA A 88 21.81 -3.43 1.67
C ALA A 88 21.59 -3.11 3.16
N ALA A 89 20.68 -3.84 3.82
CA ALA A 89 20.37 -3.63 5.23
C ALA A 89 21.55 -4.01 6.13
N ILE A 90 22.21 -5.14 5.89
CA ILE A 90 23.43 -5.57 6.60
C ILE A 90 24.57 -4.57 6.38
N GLN A 91 24.77 -4.12 5.15
CA GLN A 91 25.77 -3.10 4.82
C GLN A 91 25.51 -1.79 5.57
N SER A 92 24.25 -1.32 5.58
CA SER A 92 23.85 -0.11 6.31
C SER A 92 24.08 -0.23 7.82
N ARG A 93 23.82 -1.41 8.41
CA ARG A 93 24.06 -1.70 9.82
C ARG A 93 25.55 -1.58 10.17
N LEU A 94 26.44 -2.18 9.37
CA LEU A 94 27.89 -2.06 9.53
C LEU A 94 28.40 -0.63 9.32
N ASP A 95 27.87 0.07 8.32
CA ASP A 95 28.24 1.46 8.05
C ASP A 95 27.78 2.40 9.17
N GLY A 96 26.62 2.16 9.77
CA GLY A 96 26.13 2.89 10.94
C GLY A 96 27.08 2.81 12.12
N LEU A 97 27.61 1.61 12.40
CA LEU A 97 28.65 1.44 13.42
C LEU A 97 29.89 2.27 13.07
N ALA A 98 30.42 2.17 11.86
CA ALA A 98 31.61 2.91 11.44
C ALA A 98 31.42 4.44 11.57
N ARG A 99 30.26 4.95 11.16
CA ARG A 99 29.92 6.39 11.26
C ARG A 99 29.82 6.89 12.69
N SER A 100 29.53 6.04 13.67
CA SER A 100 29.57 6.41 15.10
C SER A 100 30.97 6.86 15.58
N ARG A 101 32.03 6.52 14.83
CA ARG A 101 33.40 7.02 15.02
C ARG A 101 33.91 7.88 13.87
N HIS A 102 33.00 8.48 13.11
CA HIS A 102 33.30 9.44 12.03
C HIS A 102 34.04 8.86 10.82
N TYR A 103 33.98 7.55 10.60
CA TYR A 103 34.35 6.96 9.31
C TYR A 103 33.21 7.15 8.29
N ASP A 104 33.53 7.19 7.00
CA ASP A 104 32.51 7.31 5.95
C ASP A 104 31.57 6.08 5.90
N ASN A 105 32.16 4.89 6.07
CA ASN A 105 31.52 3.58 6.00
C ASN A 105 32.45 2.50 6.58
N ILE A 106 31.98 1.25 6.65
CA ILE A 106 32.76 0.12 7.21
C ILE A 106 34.05 -0.13 6.43
N LEU A 107 34.06 0.08 5.11
CA LEU A 107 35.24 -0.12 4.26
C LEU A 107 36.36 0.87 4.63
N SER A 108 36.00 2.15 4.84
CA SER A 108 36.92 3.20 5.29
C SER A 108 37.53 2.82 6.65
N ALA A 109 36.73 2.39 7.62
CA ALA A 109 37.23 1.93 8.92
C ALA A 109 38.18 0.73 8.78
N CYS A 110 37.79 -0.30 8.03
CA CYS A 110 38.61 -1.49 7.79
C CYS A 110 39.96 -1.17 7.13
N SER A 111 40.03 -0.13 6.29
CA SER A 111 41.27 0.27 5.60
C SER A 111 42.41 0.63 6.57
N TYR A 112 42.07 1.04 7.79
CA TYR A 112 43.04 1.38 8.83
C TYR A 112 43.60 0.16 9.60
N ALA A 113 43.19 -1.06 9.30
CA ALA A 113 43.65 -2.28 10.01
C ALA A 113 45.18 -2.46 10.01
N ALA A 114 45.89 -1.87 9.04
CA ALA A 114 47.35 -1.89 8.96
C ALA A 114 48.02 -0.54 9.33
N SER A 115 47.29 0.40 9.94
CA SER A 115 47.81 1.72 10.28
C SER A 115 48.99 1.65 11.26
N ALA A 116 49.93 2.58 11.12
CA ALA A 116 51.00 2.80 12.10
C ALA A 116 50.49 3.44 13.41
N VAL A 117 49.32 4.07 13.38
CA VAL A 117 48.68 4.66 14.56
C VAL A 117 47.91 3.57 15.30
N ALA A 118 48.33 3.24 16.51
CA ALA A 118 47.79 2.14 17.30
C ALA A 118 46.25 2.18 17.45
N LYS A 119 45.68 3.38 17.67
CA LYS A 119 44.22 3.58 17.77
C LYS A 119 43.52 3.15 16.48
N PHE A 120 43.90 3.72 15.34
CA PHE A 120 43.26 3.41 14.05
C PHE A 120 43.48 1.96 13.63
N LYS A 121 44.63 1.38 13.99
CA LYS A 121 44.91 -0.04 13.79
C LYS A 121 43.93 -0.93 14.55
N ALA A 122 43.73 -0.67 15.83
CA ALA A 122 42.82 -1.43 16.67
C ALA A 122 41.36 -1.31 16.18
N GLU A 123 40.93 -0.09 15.85
CA GLU A 123 39.60 0.17 15.30
C GLU A 123 39.39 -0.53 13.95
N GLY A 124 40.35 -0.41 13.02
CA GLY A 124 40.27 -1.05 11.72
C GLY A 124 40.24 -2.58 11.81
N GLN A 125 41.04 -3.17 12.70
CA GLN A 125 41.02 -4.62 12.91
C GLN A 125 39.68 -5.10 13.51
N ALA A 126 39.11 -4.34 14.45
CA ALA A 126 37.79 -4.63 15.00
C ALA A 126 36.70 -4.58 13.92
N CYS A 127 36.72 -3.56 13.06
CA CYS A 127 35.79 -3.45 11.94
C CYS A 127 35.92 -4.61 10.95
N VAL A 128 37.14 -5.07 10.64
CA VAL A 128 37.36 -6.25 9.79
C VAL A 128 36.71 -7.48 10.41
N ASN A 129 36.97 -7.74 11.71
CA ASN A 129 36.43 -8.90 12.40
C ASN A 129 34.89 -8.87 12.47
N LEU A 130 34.30 -7.70 12.76
CA LEU A 130 32.85 -7.54 12.81
C LEU A 130 32.20 -7.72 11.44
N ARG A 131 32.79 -7.14 10.40
CA ARG A 131 32.32 -7.31 9.02
C ARG A 131 32.36 -8.79 8.61
N ASP A 132 33.49 -9.45 8.84
CA ASP A 132 33.70 -10.83 8.42
C ASP A 132 32.74 -11.79 9.16
N SER A 133 32.61 -11.64 10.48
CA SER A 133 31.65 -12.43 11.27
C SER A 133 30.19 -12.17 10.92
N THR A 134 29.82 -10.92 10.60
CA THR A 134 28.46 -10.57 10.18
C THR A 134 28.11 -11.21 8.84
N TRP A 135 29.00 -11.13 7.84
CA TRP A 135 28.75 -11.77 6.55
C TRP A 135 28.76 -13.29 6.64
N ALA A 136 29.63 -13.88 7.45
CA ALA A 136 29.63 -15.32 7.70
C ALA A 136 28.28 -15.79 8.29
N ALA A 137 27.75 -15.07 9.28
CA ALA A 137 26.43 -15.36 9.86
C ALA A 137 25.30 -15.20 8.82
N ALA A 138 25.32 -14.11 8.05
CA ALA A 138 24.31 -13.87 7.01
C ALA A 138 24.28 -14.98 5.94
N TYR A 139 25.45 -15.45 5.50
CA TYR A 139 25.52 -16.55 4.52
C TYR A 139 25.09 -17.90 5.12
N ALA A 140 25.38 -18.16 6.40
CA ALA A 140 24.88 -19.36 7.08
C ALA A 140 23.34 -19.38 7.15
N ILE A 141 22.72 -18.22 7.40
CA ILE A 141 21.26 -18.07 7.38
C ILE A 141 20.71 -18.32 5.97
N LEU A 142 21.34 -17.75 4.95
CA LEU A 142 20.95 -17.98 3.56
C LEU A 142 21.02 -19.47 3.17
N GLU A 143 22.04 -20.19 3.65
CA GLU A 143 22.15 -21.64 3.44
C GLU A 143 21.02 -22.42 4.12
N GLN A 144 20.64 -22.04 5.35
CA GLN A 144 19.50 -22.64 6.06
C GLN A 144 18.18 -22.41 5.32
N VAL A 145 17.99 -21.21 4.75
CA VAL A 145 16.82 -20.89 3.92
C VAL A 145 16.81 -21.73 2.64
N ASN A 146 17.94 -21.79 1.93
CA ASN A 146 18.05 -22.54 0.68
C ASN A 146 17.91 -24.06 0.87
N SER A 147 18.29 -24.58 2.03
CA SER A 147 18.12 -26.00 2.41
C SER A 147 16.76 -26.31 3.03
N GLY A 148 15.87 -25.32 3.18
CA GLY A 148 14.53 -25.49 3.75
C GLY A 148 14.52 -25.72 5.27
N GLN A 149 15.62 -25.47 5.97
CA GLN A 149 15.72 -25.56 7.43
C GLN A 149 15.11 -24.35 8.14
N ARG A 150 15.00 -23.22 7.42
CA ARG A 150 14.41 -21.97 7.91
C ARG A 150 13.49 -21.38 6.84
N PRO A 151 12.33 -20.79 7.20
CA PRO A 151 11.55 -20.00 6.25
C PRO A 151 12.35 -18.78 5.76
N LEU A 152 12.02 -18.30 4.57
CA LEU A 152 12.58 -17.06 4.04
C LEU A 152 12.15 -15.89 4.96
N PRO A 153 13.10 -15.10 5.50
CA PRO A 153 12.76 -13.96 6.35
C PRO A 153 12.17 -12.81 5.52
N ASP A 154 11.26 -12.03 6.12
CA ASP A 154 10.58 -10.92 5.47
C ASP A 154 11.34 -9.59 5.65
N ASP A 155 12.06 -9.45 6.78
CA ASP A 155 12.89 -8.29 7.10
C ASP A 155 14.18 -8.66 7.86
N LEU A 156 15.13 -7.72 7.92
CA LEU A 156 16.38 -7.86 8.69
C LEU A 156 16.09 -8.13 10.18
N ALA A 157 15.01 -7.56 10.73
CA ALA A 157 14.60 -7.76 12.12
C ALA A 157 14.41 -9.25 12.47
N ASP A 158 14.02 -10.08 11.50
CA ASP A 158 13.81 -11.52 11.68
C ASP A 158 15.12 -12.29 11.87
N ILE A 159 16.24 -11.72 11.43
CA ILE A 159 17.57 -12.33 11.50
C ILE A 159 18.54 -11.54 12.37
N GLU A 160 18.13 -10.38 12.91
CA GLU A 160 19.03 -9.46 13.60
C GLU A 160 19.65 -10.10 14.86
N ALA A 161 18.89 -10.93 15.57
CA ALA A 161 19.38 -11.67 16.74
C ALA A 161 20.39 -12.77 16.39
N ASP A 162 20.40 -13.25 15.14
CA ASP A 162 21.36 -14.24 14.65
C ASP A 162 22.66 -13.59 14.16
N LEU A 163 22.66 -12.27 13.96
CA LEU A 163 23.83 -11.50 13.56
C LEU A 163 24.65 -11.11 14.80
N PRO A 164 26.00 -11.05 14.69
CA PRO A 164 26.84 -10.57 15.77
C PRO A 164 26.48 -9.16 16.22
N ALA A 165 26.56 -8.89 17.52
CA ALA A 165 26.43 -7.55 18.07
C ALA A 165 27.55 -6.64 17.53
N LEU A 166 27.19 -5.41 17.16
CA LEU A 166 28.14 -4.42 16.65
C LEU A 166 28.56 -3.50 17.79
N GLU A 167 29.68 -3.83 18.41
CA GLU A 167 30.26 -3.05 19.51
C GLU A 167 31.72 -2.73 19.21
N TRP A 168 32.15 -1.54 19.62
CA TRP A 168 33.55 -1.17 19.52
C TRP A 168 34.38 -1.81 20.64
N PRO A 169 35.66 -2.15 20.41
CA PRO A 169 36.54 -2.57 21.47
C PRO A 169 36.70 -1.42 22.49
N GLN A 170 36.80 -1.81 23.77
CA GLN A 170 37.10 -0.91 24.89
C GLN A 170 38.54 -0.40 24.85
#